data_AF-A0A1N6GC81-F1
#
_entry.id   AF-A0A1N6GC81-F1
#
_cell.length_a   1.000
_cell.length_b   1.000
_cell.length_c   1.000
_cell.angle_alpha   90.00
_cell.angle_beta   90.00
_cell.angle_gamma   90.00
#
_symmetry.space_group_name_H-M   'P 1'
#
loop_
_entity.id
_entity.type
_entity.pdbx_description
1 polymer ?
#
loop_
_entity_poly.entity_id
_entity_poly.type
_entity_poly.pdbx_seq_one_letter_code
_entity_poly.pdbx_strand_id
1 'polypeptide(L)'
;MKKRLSPLVLILFLFTISCVSKNEYISKIDLLCANFDSNKNLSITEFQTGIGNGKNDIIVTSGKVIFSKDDRTTQKIEESSFAHYNYETNIYYKNEKPVKAVITIRSNPETSIEKLDYETIYYYKNKKCLQRINEKPEFTNCDETRKSANLLRASYPIIE
;
A
#
# COMPACT_ATOMS: atom_id res chain seq x y z
N MET A 1 49.56 -30.66 -14.22
CA MET A 1 48.19 -31.19 -14.44
C MET A 1 47.19 -30.04 -14.40
N LYS A 2 46.61 -29.64 -15.54
CA LYS A 2 45.60 -28.57 -15.63
C LYS A 2 44.22 -29.16 -15.32
N LYS A 3 43.64 -28.83 -14.15
CA LYS A 3 42.23 -29.13 -13.85
C LYS A 3 41.35 -28.15 -14.63
N ARG A 4 40.65 -28.64 -15.66
CA ARG A 4 39.59 -27.89 -16.35
C ARG A 4 38.37 -27.86 -15.42
N LEU A 5 37.98 -26.68 -14.96
CA LEU A 5 36.67 -26.49 -14.34
C LEU A 5 35.59 -26.71 -15.41
N SER A 6 34.65 -27.61 -15.12
CA SER A 6 33.52 -27.92 -15.99
C SER A 6 32.56 -26.70 -16.07
N PRO A 7 32.13 -26.28 -17.28
CA PRO A 7 31.23 -25.14 -17.45
C PRO A 7 29.82 -25.39 -16.88
N LEU A 8 29.49 -26.63 -16.49
CA LEU A 8 28.21 -26.97 -15.86
C LEU A 8 28.05 -26.39 -14.44
N VAL A 9 29.14 -26.11 -13.73
CA VAL A 9 29.06 -25.51 -12.38
C VAL A 9 28.64 -24.04 -12.43
N LEU A 10 28.86 -23.37 -13.56
CA LEU A 10 28.53 -21.95 -13.71
C LEU A 10 27.04 -21.70 -14.02
N ILE A 11 26.34 -22.69 -14.59
CA ILE A 11 24.94 -22.56 -15.00
C ILE A 11 23.98 -22.79 -13.82
N LEU A 12 24.37 -23.62 -12.83
CA LEU A 12 23.51 -23.88 -11.66
C LEU A 12 23.40 -22.70 -10.68
N PHE A 13 24.37 -21.77 -10.68
CA PHE A 13 24.33 -20.58 -9.81
C PHE A 13 23.54 -19.41 -10.39
N LEU A 14 23.20 -19.43 -11.68
CA LEU A 14 22.44 -18.36 -12.33
C LEU A 14 20.91 -18.55 -12.24
N PHE A 15 20.44 -19.73 -11.83
CA PHE A 15 19.00 -20.05 -11.76
C PHE A 15 18.35 -19.96 -10.37
N THR A 16 19.10 -19.71 -9.30
CA THR A 16 18.54 -19.60 -7.92
C THR A 16 18.39 -18.16 -7.42
N ILE A 17 18.91 -17.16 -8.14
CA ILE A 17 18.92 -15.76 -7.68
C ILE A 17 17.54 -15.09 -7.84
N SER A 18 16.65 -15.65 -8.66
CA SER A 18 15.38 -14.98 -8.99
C SER A 18 14.26 -15.13 -7.96
N CYS A 19 14.41 -16.00 -6.96
CA CYS A 19 13.40 -16.20 -5.91
C CYS A 19 13.79 -15.56 -4.55
N VAL A 20 15.08 -15.40 -4.26
CA VAL A 20 15.55 -14.89 -2.96
C VAL A 20 15.31 -13.37 -2.81
N SER A 21 15.48 -12.61 -3.89
CA SER A 21 15.43 -11.14 -3.86
C SER A 21 14.04 -10.53 -3.59
N LYS A 22 12.96 -11.26 -3.90
CA LYS A 22 11.59 -10.76 -3.68
C LYS A 22 11.25 -10.79 -2.19
N ASN A 23 11.50 -11.92 -1.53
CA ASN A 23 11.19 -12.10 -0.12
C ASN A 23 12.00 -11.13 0.75
N GLU A 24 13.29 -10.95 0.46
CA GLU A 24 14.13 -10.00 1.20
C GLU A 24 13.61 -8.55 1.07
N TYR A 25 13.20 -8.13 -0.12
CA TYR A 25 12.61 -6.81 -0.32
C TYR A 25 11.29 -6.65 0.44
N ILE A 26 10.39 -7.63 0.34
CA ILE A 26 9.09 -7.61 1.03
C ILE A 26 9.29 -7.52 2.54
N SER A 27 10.13 -8.37 3.12
CA SER A 27 10.45 -8.34 4.55
C SER A 27 11.04 -6.99 5.00
N LYS A 28 11.88 -6.37 4.16
CA LYS A 28 12.42 -5.03 4.44
C LYS A 28 11.34 -3.95 4.41
N ILE A 29 10.36 -4.04 3.49
CA ILE A 29 9.22 -3.13 3.45
C ILE A 29 8.33 -3.32 4.67
N ASP A 30 8.04 -4.56 5.07
CA ASP A 30 7.23 -4.84 6.26
C ASP A 30 7.89 -4.30 7.54
N LEU A 31 9.19 -4.51 7.71
CA LEU A 31 9.94 -3.96 8.84
C LEU A 31 9.89 -2.42 8.85
N LEU A 32 10.05 -1.79 7.68
CA LEU A 32 9.97 -0.34 7.55
C LEU A 32 8.57 0.18 7.93
N CYS A 33 7.50 -0.49 7.48
CA CYS A 33 6.13 -0.12 7.82
C CYS A 33 5.87 -0.30 9.32
N ALA A 34 6.30 -1.42 9.91
CA ALA A 34 6.14 -1.68 11.35
C ALA A 34 6.89 -0.66 12.22
N ASN A 35 8.11 -0.28 11.83
CA ASN A 35 8.86 0.79 12.49
C ASN A 35 8.16 2.15 12.37
N PHE A 36 7.55 2.44 11.21
CA PHE A 36 6.79 3.66 11.01
C PHE A 36 5.54 3.69 11.90
N ASP A 37 4.74 2.61 11.89
CA ASP A 37 3.50 2.51 12.66
C ASP A 37 3.74 2.53 14.18
N SER A 38 4.94 2.12 14.63
CA SER A 38 5.34 2.19 16.04
C SER A 38 6.02 3.52 16.43
N ASN A 39 6.30 4.42 15.47
CA ASN A 39 6.89 5.71 15.77
C ASN A 39 5.90 6.60 16.54
N LYS A 40 6.39 7.26 17.59
CA LYS A 40 5.61 8.20 18.41
C LYS A 40 5.75 9.65 17.94
N ASN A 41 6.75 9.97 17.13
CA ASN A 41 7.03 11.31 16.61
C ASN A 41 6.44 11.50 15.20
N LEU A 42 5.13 11.34 15.09
CA LEU A 42 4.40 11.47 13.84
C LEU A 42 3.74 12.85 13.71
N SER A 43 3.56 13.29 12.49
CA SER A 43 2.67 14.40 12.15
C SER A 43 1.52 13.85 11.33
N ILE A 44 0.31 14.33 11.65
CA ILE A 44 -0.95 13.84 11.10
C ILE A 44 -1.70 15.04 10.55
N THR A 45 -2.20 14.91 9.32
CA THR A 45 -3.09 15.88 8.69
C THR A 45 -4.33 15.15 8.21
N GLU A 46 -5.48 15.50 8.77
CA GLU A 46 -6.76 14.88 8.41
C GLU A 46 -7.44 15.64 7.26
N PHE A 47 -8.21 14.91 6.46
CA PHE A 47 -9.02 15.47 5.40
C PHE A 47 -10.38 14.78 5.34
N GLN A 48 -11.38 15.52 4.87
CA GLN A 48 -12.71 15.00 4.62
C GLN A 48 -13.21 15.56 3.30
N THR A 49 -13.90 14.73 2.53
CA THR A 49 -14.61 15.15 1.33
C THR A 49 -16.06 14.70 1.44
N GLY A 50 -16.96 15.54 0.95
CA GLY A 50 -18.38 15.32 1.10
C GLY A 50 -19.17 16.03 0.01
N ILE A 51 -20.44 15.68 -0.07
CA ILE A 51 -21.41 16.33 -0.96
C ILE A 51 -22.32 17.17 -0.07
N GLY A 52 -22.34 18.48 -0.33
CA GLY A 52 -23.19 19.43 0.37
C GLY A 52 -24.13 20.15 -0.60
N ASN A 53 -25.38 20.35 -0.20
CA ASN A 53 -26.33 21.21 -0.90
C ASN A 53 -26.54 22.56 -0.19
N GLY A 54 -25.68 22.89 0.77
CA GLY A 54 -25.77 24.10 1.59
C GLY A 54 -26.73 24.01 2.78
N LYS A 55 -27.48 22.89 2.95
CA LYS A 55 -28.33 22.63 4.13
C LYS A 55 -27.95 21.35 4.87
N ASN A 56 -27.61 20.29 4.13
CA ASN A 56 -27.15 19.02 4.67
C ASN A 56 -25.83 18.65 3.98
N ASP A 57 -24.76 18.53 4.76
CA ASP A 57 -23.47 18.05 4.27
C ASP A 57 -23.32 16.57 4.63
N ILE A 58 -23.00 15.74 3.63
CA ILE A 58 -22.77 14.31 3.80
C ILE A 58 -21.29 14.05 3.53
N ILE A 59 -20.56 13.59 4.54
CA ILE A 59 -19.18 13.13 4.39
C ILE A 59 -19.21 11.81 3.60
N VAL A 60 -18.52 11.77 2.47
CA VAL A 60 -18.44 10.59 1.59
C VAL A 60 -17.11 9.87 1.80
N THR A 61 -16.05 10.63 2.04
CA THR A 61 -14.71 10.09 2.30
C THR A 61 -14.07 10.89 3.43
N SER A 62 -13.36 10.19 4.31
CA SER A 62 -12.43 10.79 5.26
C SER A 62 -11.07 10.13 5.12
N GLY A 63 -10.04 10.79 5.61
CA GLY A 63 -8.72 10.20 5.62
C GLY A 63 -7.73 11.05 6.38
N LYS A 64 -6.51 10.55 6.45
CA LYS A 64 -5.38 11.27 7.05
C LYS A 64 -4.08 10.91 6.37
N VAL A 65 -3.22 11.90 6.32
CA VAL A 65 -1.85 11.82 5.86
C VAL A 65 -0.96 11.80 7.08
N ILE A 66 -0.09 10.80 7.17
CA ILE A 66 0.79 10.57 8.31
C ILE A 66 2.22 10.57 7.80
N PHE A 67 3.09 11.34 8.44
CA PHE A 67 4.53 11.32 8.16
C PHE A 67 5.35 11.28 9.44
N SER A 68 6.53 10.67 9.34
CA SER A 68 7.49 10.67 10.43
C SER A 68 8.24 11.99 10.43
N LYS A 69 8.28 12.67 11.58
CA LYS A 69 9.08 13.90 11.71
C LYS A 69 10.58 13.60 11.70
N ASP A 70 10.96 12.39 12.10
CA ASP A 70 12.36 11.92 12.11
C ASP A 70 12.80 11.39 10.72
N ASP A 71 11.85 10.96 9.90
CA ASP A 71 12.09 10.38 8.58
C ASP A 71 11.06 10.90 7.57
N ARG A 72 11.45 11.92 6.80
CA ARG A 72 10.62 12.48 5.72
C ARG A 72 10.49 11.55 4.51
N THR A 73 11.21 10.43 4.47
CA THR A 73 11.15 9.50 3.35
C THR A 73 9.96 8.55 3.42
N THR A 74 9.41 8.32 4.61
CA THR A 74 8.29 7.39 4.82
C THR A 74 7.00 8.14 5.16
N GLN A 75 5.92 7.80 4.46
CA GLN A 75 4.59 8.40 4.63
C GLN A 75 3.52 7.30 4.55
N LYS A 76 2.43 7.46 5.28
CA LYS A 76 1.23 6.63 5.17
C LYS A 76 0.03 7.53 4.86
N ILE A 77 -0.80 7.11 3.92
CA ILE A 77 -2.12 7.71 3.69
C ILE A 77 -3.15 6.67 4.07
N GLU A 78 -4.05 7.04 4.98
CA GLU A 78 -5.22 6.26 5.35
C GLU A 78 -6.45 6.96 4.77
N GLU A 79 -7.28 6.23 4.02
CA GLU A 79 -8.52 6.75 3.43
C GLU A 79 -9.66 5.77 3.73
N SER A 80 -10.79 6.32 4.14
CA SER A 80 -12.03 5.61 4.41
C SER A 80 -13.16 6.21 3.59
N SER A 81 -13.84 5.39 2.78
CA SER A 81 -15.05 5.81 2.09
C SER A 81 -16.27 5.05 2.61
N PHE A 82 -17.35 5.78 2.85
CA PHE A 82 -18.56 5.25 3.49
C PHE A 82 -19.69 5.15 2.46
N ALA A 83 -19.89 3.94 1.95
CA ALA A 83 -21.01 3.59 1.08
C ALA A 83 -21.71 2.32 1.63
N HIS A 84 -22.24 1.48 0.73
CA HIS A 84 -22.72 0.12 1.09
C HIS A 84 -21.65 -0.73 1.79
N TYR A 85 -20.37 -0.44 1.54
CA TYR A 85 -19.23 -1.05 2.22
C TYR A 85 -18.33 0.05 2.77
N ASN A 86 -17.64 -0.26 3.87
CA ASN A 86 -16.55 0.51 4.42
C ASN A 86 -15.26 0.06 3.73
N TYR A 87 -14.71 0.94 2.89
CA TYR A 87 -13.41 0.72 2.27
C TYR A 87 -12.36 1.45 3.07
N GLU A 88 -11.39 0.73 3.63
CA GLU A 88 -10.24 1.27 4.34
C GLU A 88 -8.99 1.00 3.48
N THR A 89 -8.36 2.07 3.00
CA THR A 89 -7.15 2.01 2.17
C THR A 89 -5.97 2.59 2.91
N ASN A 90 -4.94 1.79 3.15
CA ASN A 90 -3.70 2.19 3.79
C ASN A 90 -2.55 2.07 2.78
N ILE A 91 -1.97 3.19 2.35
CA ILE A 91 -0.87 3.20 1.38
C ILE A 91 0.39 3.75 2.03
N TYR A 92 1.45 2.95 1.98
CA TYR A 92 2.78 3.32 2.46
C TYR A 92 3.65 3.76 1.29
N TYR A 93 4.34 4.87 1.48
CA TYR A 93 5.27 5.46 0.53
C TYR A 93 6.68 5.44 1.10
N LYS A 94 7.66 5.25 0.22
CA LYS A 94 9.07 5.49 0.49
C LYS A 94 9.66 6.34 -0.62
N ASN A 95 10.31 7.45 -0.28
CA ASN A 95 10.84 8.42 -1.24
C ASN A 95 9.78 8.78 -2.29
N GLU A 96 8.58 9.15 -1.81
CA GLU A 96 7.43 9.54 -2.62
C GLU A 96 6.84 8.45 -3.55
N LYS A 97 7.35 7.23 -3.49
CA LYS A 97 6.87 6.11 -4.31
C LYS A 97 6.07 5.14 -3.44
N PRO A 98 4.89 4.67 -3.89
CA PRO A 98 4.16 3.66 -3.15
C PRO A 98 4.98 2.37 -3.10
N VAL A 99 5.05 1.75 -1.92
CA VAL A 99 5.80 0.51 -1.67
C VAL A 99 4.93 -0.61 -1.15
N LYS A 100 3.85 -0.29 -0.43
CA LYS A 100 2.87 -1.25 0.08
C LYS A 100 1.48 -0.60 0.10
N ALA A 101 0.44 -1.37 -0.21
CA ALA A 101 -0.93 -1.00 0.07
C ALA A 101 -1.62 -2.14 0.81
N VAL A 102 -2.46 -1.80 1.78
CA VAL A 102 -3.40 -2.70 2.46
C VAL A 102 -4.79 -2.15 2.23
N ILE A 103 -5.66 -2.94 1.63
CA ILE A 103 -7.05 -2.56 1.39
C ILE A 103 -7.92 -3.53 2.16
N THR A 104 -8.77 -2.98 3.01
CA THR A 104 -9.76 -3.73 3.79
C THR A 104 -11.14 -3.26 3.38
N ILE A 105 -12.02 -4.18 3.03
CA ILE A 105 -13.40 -3.92 2.65
C ILE A 105 -14.29 -4.69 3.61
N ARG A 106 -15.12 -3.96 4.36
CA ARG A 106 -16.07 -4.53 5.30
C ARG A 106 -17.48 -4.08 4.95
N SER A 107 -18.46 -4.95 5.12
CA SER A 107 -19.86 -4.54 5.02
C SER A 107 -20.19 -3.41 5.98
N ASN A 108 -20.89 -2.39 5.48
CA ASN A 108 -21.52 -1.42 6.36
C ASN A 108 -22.78 -2.06 6.94
N PRO A 109 -22.87 -2.26 8.27
CA PRO A 109 -24.02 -2.93 8.88
C PRO A 109 -25.33 -2.16 8.69
N GLU A 110 -25.28 -0.86 8.38
CA GLU A 110 -26.45 -0.02 8.18
C GLU A 110 -27.01 -0.09 6.76
N THR A 111 -26.21 -0.51 5.77
CA THR A 111 -26.56 -0.37 4.34
C THR A 111 -26.26 -1.58 3.47
N SER A 112 -25.57 -2.60 3.98
CA SER A 112 -25.21 -3.82 3.24
C SER A 112 -26.14 -4.99 3.54
N ILE A 113 -26.60 -5.66 2.48
CA ILE A 113 -27.43 -6.87 2.56
C ILE A 113 -26.55 -8.12 2.75
N GLU A 114 -25.32 -8.10 2.24
CA GLU A 114 -24.37 -9.22 2.33
C GLU A 114 -23.24 -8.94 3.31
N LYS A 115 -22.74 -9.98 3.99
CA LYS A 115 -21.51 -9.92 4.79
C LYS A 115 -20.28 -10.11 3.90
N LEU A 116 -19.44 -9.09 3.86
CA LEU A 116 -18.13 -9.06 3.22
C LEU A 116 -17.11 -8.67 4.28
N ASP A 117 -16.08 -9.50 4.40
CA ASP A 117 -14.87 -9.22 5.15
C ASP A 117 -13.69 -9.63 4.26
N TYR A 118 -13.06 -8.63 3.67
CA TYR A 118 -12.06 -8.82 2.63
C TYR A 118 -10.85 -7.94 2.92
N GLU A 119 -9.66 -8.54 2.86
CA GLU A 119 -8.40 -7.83 2.96
C GLU A 119 -7.46 -8.30 1.86
N THR A 120 -6.80 -7.34 1.20
CA THR A 120 -5.71 -7.62 0.27
C THR A 120 -4.49 -6.75 0.56
N ILE A 121 -3.33 -7.30 0.21
CA ILE A 121 -2.05 -6.62 0.38
C ILE A 121 -1.30 -6.63 -0.95
N TYR A 122 -0.83 -5.46 -1.34
CA TYR A 122 -0.02 -5.26 -2.53
C TYR A 122 1.35 -4.72 -2.17
N TYR A 123 2.38 -5.29 -2.80
CA TYR A 123 3.75 -4.76 -2.72
C TYR A 123 4.16 -4.20 -4.07
N TYR A 124 4.81 -3.05 -4.06
CA TYR A 124 5.22 -2.35 -5.27
C TYR A 124 6.74 -2.21 -5.35
N LYS A 125 7.27 -2.34 -6.56
CA LYS A 125 8.68 -2.03 -6.87
C LYS A 125 8.80 -1.55 -8.31
N ASN A 126 9.55 -0.48 -8.54
CA ASN A 126 9.80 0.07 -9.89
C ASN A 126 8.51 0.28 -10.71
N LYS A 127 7.48 0.87 -10.09
CA LYS A 127 6.16 1.09 -10.69
C LYS A 127 5.47 -0.20 -11.15
N LYS A 128 5.81 -1.38 -10.61
CA LYS A 128 5.14 -2.66 -10.90
C LYS A 128 4.61 -3.30 -9.63
N CYS A 129 3.52 -4.05 -9.77
CA CYS A 129 3.02 -4.97 -8.76
C CYS A 129 3.99 -6.14 -8.60
N LEU A 130 4.63 -6.22 -7.43
CA LEU A 130 5.61 -7.25 -7.11
C LEU A 130 4.94 -8.50 -6.56
N GLN A 131 3.99 -8.32 -5.64
CA GLN A 131 3.25 -9.38 -4.98
C GLN A 131 1.82 -8.91 -4.70
N ARG A 132 0.90 -9.87 -4.77
CA ARG A 132 -0.53 -9.73 -4.51
C ARG A 132 -0.93 -10.81 -3.52
N ILE A 133 -1.46 -10.43 -2.37
CA ILE A 133 -1.91 -11.36 -1.34
C ILE A 133 -3.43 -11.23 -1.24
N ASN A 134 -4.14 -12.34 -1.43
CA ASN A 134 -5.61 -12.41 -1.39
C ASN A 134 -6.33 -11.50 -2.42
N GLU A 135 -5.69 -11.16 -3.53
CA GLU A 135 -6.35 -10.39 -4.59
C GLU A 135 -7.56 -11.15 -5.13
N LYS A 136 -8.68 -10.44 -5.19
CA LYS A 136 -9.91 -10.85 -5.84
C LYS A 136 -10.30 -9.72 -6.78
N PRO A 137 -10.06 -9.86 -8.10
CA PRO A 137 -10.25 -8.77 -9.06
C PRO A 137 -11.65 -8.17 -9.09
N GLU A 138 -12.67 -8.90 -8.61
CA GLU A 138 -14.02 -8.41 -8.41
C GLU A 138 -14.14 -7.29 -7.36
N PHE A 139 -13.20 -7.23 -6.41
CA PHE A 139 -13.18 -6.24 -5.34
C PHE A 139 -12.09 -5.18 -5.52
N THR A 140 -10.91 -5.59 -6.00
CA THR A 140 -9.78 -4.69 -6.17
C THR A 140 -8.70 -5.28 -7.07
N ASN A 141 -7.96 -4.39 -7.70
CA ASN A 141 -6.86 -4.71 -8.61
C ASN A 141 -5.60 -3.93 -8.24
N CYS A 142 -4.46 -4.63 -8.21
CA CYS A 142 -3.18 -4.04 -7.86
C CYS A 142 -2.75 -2.87 -8.76
N ASP A 143 -3.00 -2.94 -10.07
CA ASP A 143 -2.59 -1.90 -11.02
C ASP A 143 -3.45 -0.64 -10.89
N GLU A 144 -4.74 -0.79 -10.62
CA GLU A 144 -5.64 0.33 -10.33
C GLU A 144 -5.29 0.98 -9.00
N THR A 145 -5.10 0.17 -7.95
CA THR A 145 -4.65 0.65 -6.64
C THR A 145 -3.34 1.43 -6.77
N ARG A 146 -2.38 0.94 -7.56
CA ARG A 146 -1.11 1.64 -7.83
C ARG A 146 -1.35 3.00 -8.51
N LYS A 147 -2.27 3.08 -9.48
CA LYS A 147 -2.60 4.35 -10.15
C LYS A 147 -3.22 5.32 -9.15
N SER A 148 -4.20 4.87 -8.37
CA SER A 148 -4.83 5.66 -7.31
C SER A 148 -3.83 6.13 -6.25
N ALA A 149 -2.87 5.29 -5.86
CA ALA A 149 -1.78 5.66 -4.96
C ALA A 149 -0.96 6.85 -5.50
N ASN A 150 -0.60 6.84 -6.78
CA ASN A 150 0.14 7.95 -7.36
C ASN A 150 -0.70 9.24 -7.41
N LEU A 151 -2.01 9.14 -7.65
CA LEU A 151 -2.92 10.29 -7.62
C LEU A 151 -3.06 10.85 -6.21
N LEU A 152 -3.31 9.99 -5.21
CA LEU A 152 -3.38 10.38 -3.80
C LEU A 152 -2.08 11.08 -3.35
N ARG A 153 -0.92 10.57 -3.76
CA ARG A 153 0.36 11.23 -3.43
C ARG A 153 0.54 12.60 -4.10
N ALA A 154 -0.05 12.82 -5.28
CA ALA A 154 -0.03 14.12 -5.93
C ALA A 154 -0.98 15.11 -5.22
N SER A 155 -2.10 14.64 -4.68
CA SER A 155 -3.05 15.46 -3.91
C SER A 155 -2.52 15.86 -2.52
N TYR A 156 -1.67 15.02 -1.92
CA TYR A 156 -1.11 15.24 -0.59
C TYR A 156 0.43 15.22 -0.59
N PRO A 157 1.07 16.23 -1.20
CA PRO A 157 2.52 16.34 -1.20
C PRO A 157 3.06 16.66 0.20
N ILE A 158 4.30 16.24 0.47
CA ILE A 158 5.02 16.70 1.65
C ILE A 158 5.34 18.18 1.42
N ILE A 159 4.74 19.07 2.20
CA ILE A 159 5.04 20.50 2.18
C ILE A 159 6.24 20.73 3.11
N GLU A 160 7.32 21.30 2.57
CA GLU A 160 8.61 21.52 3.27
C GLU A 160 8.58 22.63 4.31
#